data_AF-A0A0J8WX07-F1
#
_entry.id   AF-A0A0J8WX07-F1
#
_cell.length_a   1.000
_cell.length_b   1.000
_cell.length_c   1.000
_cell.angle_alpha   90.00
_cell.angle_beta   90.00
_cell.angle_gamma   90.00
#
_symmetry.space_group_name_H-M   'P 1'
#
loop_
_entity.id
_entity.type
_entity.pdbx_description
1 polymer ?
#
loop_
_entity_poly.entity_id
_entity_poly.type
_entity_poly.pdbx_seq_one_letter_code
_entity_poly.pdbx_strand_id
1 'polypeptide(L)' 'MPVNTQTLIDRRVAGGANREESQHLLSELLAAHTGDNLVNALVYQGFATEKQAEKYVALHGKG' A
#
# COMPACT_ATOMS: atom_id res chain seq x y z
N MET A 1 -8.96 -4.35 11.62
CA MET A 1 -9.56 -3.88 10.35
C MET A 1 -9.02 -4.69 9.19
N PRO A 2 -9.82 -4.96 8.15
CA PRO A 2 -9.32 -5.57 6.91
C PRO A 2 -8.28 -4.64 6.26
N VAL A 3 -7.21 -5.20 5.69
CA VAL A 3 -6.21 -4.41 4.94
C VAL A 3 -6.62 -4.41 3.48
N ASN A 4 -6.96 -3.24 2.97
CA ASN A 4 -7.35 -2.97 1.59
C ASN A 4 -6.79 -1.61 1.14
N THR A 5 -6.94 -1.27 -0.13
CA THR A 5 -6.47 -0.01 -0.75
C THR A 5 -6.90 1.22 0.05
N GLN A 6 -8.16 1.28 0.50
CA GLN A 6 -8.68 2.41 1.27
C GLN A 6 -7.93 2.58 2.59
N THR A 7 -7.70 1.50 3.34
CA THR A 7 -6.96 1.56 4.61
C THR A 7 -5.49 1.96 4.44
N LEU A 8 -4.86 1.63 3.30
CA LEU A 8 -3.50 2.07 2.98
C LEU A 8 -3.46 3.58 2.72
N ILE A 9 -4.41 4.08 1.93
CA ILE A 9 -4.56 5.51 1.64
C ILE A 9 -4.83 6.29 2.92
N ASP A 10 -5.79 5.84 3.73
CA ASP A 10 -6.16 6.56 4.95
C ASP A 10 -5.01 6.61 5.96
N ARG A 11 -4.18 5.58 6.04
CA ARG A 11 -2.95 5.62 6.85
C ARG A 11 -2.00 6.72 6.37
N ARG A 12 -1.73 6.79 5.07
CA ARG A 12 -0.81 7.77 4.49
C ARG A 12 -1.35 9.20 4.66
N VAL A 13 -2.65 9.38 4.48
CA VAL A 13 -3.35 10.66 4.70
C VAL A 13 -3.36 11.07 6.18
N ALA A 14 -3.54 10.12 7.10
CA ALA A 14 -3.42 10.39 8.54
C ALA A 14 -2.00 10.84 8.93
N GLY A 15 -0.98 10.48 8.14
CA GLY A 15 0.40 10.98 8.26
C GLY A 15 0.64 12.35 7.61
N GLY A 16 -0.39 12.99 7.05
CA GLY A 16 -0.32 14.33 6.45
C GLY A 16 -0.20 14.35 4.92
N ALA A 17 -0.21 13.20 4.25
CA ALA A 17 -0.17 13.17 2.79
C ALA A 17 -1.49 13.59 2.15
N ASN A 18 -1.42 14.13 0.93
CA ASN A 18 -2.61 14.40 0.13
C ASN A 18 -3.29 13.10 -0.30
N ARG A 19 -4.64 13.06 -0.29
CA ARG A 19 -5.42 11.88 -0.65
C ARG A 19 -5.31 11.51 -2.13
N GLU A 20 -5.41 12.47 -3.03
CA GLU A 20 -5.37 12.25 -4.49
C GLU A 20 -3.99 11.76 -4.91
N GLU A 21 -2.93 12.40 -4.44
CA GLU A 21 -1.54 11.96 -4.70
C GLU A 21 -1.30 10.56 -4.12
N SER A 22 -1.88 10.24 -2.96
CA SER A 22 -1.79 8.91 -2.36
C SER A 22 -2.52 7.86 -3.19
N GLN A 23 -3.67 8.19 -3.77
CA GLN A 23 -4.39 7.28 -4.67
C GLN A 23 -3.59 7.02 -5.94
N HIS A 24 -3.05 8.08 -6.56
CA HIS A 24 -2.23 7.97 -7.76
C HIS A 24 -0.98 7.11 -7.53
N LEU A 25 -0.19 7.46 -6.51
CA LEU A 25 1.03 6.72 -6.19
C LEU A 25 0.73 5.26 -5.85
N LEU A 26 -0.31 4.98 -5.05
CA LEU A 26 -0.67 3.60 -4.74
C LEU A 26 -1.01 2.81 -6.01
N SER A 27 -1.74 3.41 -6.95
CA SER A 27 -2.03 2.78 -8.24
C SER A 27 -0.75 2.46 -9.03
N GLU A 28 0.22 3.37 -9.06
CA GLU A 28 1.51 3.15 -9.74
C GLU A 28 2.29 1.99 -9.10
N LEU A 29 2.36 1.95 -7.76
CA LEU A 29 3.06 0.88 -7.04
C LEU A 29 2.43 -0.49 -7.29
N LEU A 30 1.09 -0.57 -7.29
CA LEU A 30 0.35 -1.81 -7.55
C LEU A 30 0.48 -2.28 -9.00
N ALA A 31 0.71 -1.36 -9.94
CA ALA A 31 0.97 -1.69 -11.34
C ALA A 31 2.43 -2.10 -11.60
N ALA A 32 3.38 -1.49 -10.89
CA ALA A 32 4.82 -1.69 -11.10
C ALA A 32 5.42 -2.86 -10.33
N HIS A 33 4.78 -3.29 -9.22
CA HIS A 33 5.36 -4.25 -8.30
C HIS A 33 4.37 -5.35 -7.88
N THR A 34 4.91 -6.53 -7.59
CA THR A 34 4.19 -7.69 -7.04
C THR A 34 5.05 -8.38 -5.97
N GLY A 35 4.45 -9.30 -5.20
CA GLY A 35 5.15 -10.09 -4.18
C GLY A 35 5.94 -9.24 -3.19
N ASP A 36 7.15 -9.69 -2.86
CA ASP A 36 8.04 -9.02 -1.89
C ASP A 36 8.44 -7.61 -2.32
N ASN A 37 8.54 -7.36 -3.64
CA ASN A 37 8.83 -6.02 -4.16
C ASN A 37 7.68 -5.05 -3.84
N LEU A 38 6.44 -5.52 -3.92
CA LEU A 38 5.28 -4.71 -3.54
C LEU A 38 5.23 -4.48 -2.02
N VAL A 39 5.59 -5.48 -1.21
CA VAL A 39 5.71 -5.31 0.25
C VAL A 39 6.68 -4.18 0.58
N ASN A 40 7.90 -4.26 0.03
CA ASN A 40 8.94 -3.25 0.24
C ASN A 40 8.51 -1.85 -0.23
N ALA A 41 7.87 -1.76 -1.40
CA ALA A 41 7.39 -0.49 -1.94
C ALA A 41 6.32 0.17 -1.07
N LEU A 42 5.35 -0.61 -0.57
CA LEU A 42 4.28 -0.10 0.31
C LEU A 42 4.83 0.39 1.65
N VAL A 43 5.83 -0.30 2.21
CA VAL A 43 6.50 0.13 3.46
C VAL A 43 7.30 1.39 3.24
N TYR A 44 8.15 1.41 2.20
CA TYR A 44 9.01 2.54 1.87
C TYR A 44 8.20 3.83 1.63
N GLN A 45 7.08 3.73 0.92
CA GLN A 45 6.21 4.87 0.60
C GLN A 45 5.23 5.25 1.73
N GLY A 46 5.29 4.55 2.87
CA GLY A 46 4.52 4.85 4.08
C GLY A 46 3.06 4.41 4.05
N PHE A 47 2.64 3.60 3.07
CA PHE A 47 1.27 3.10 2.95
C PHE A 47 0.91 2.04 3.99
N ALA A 48 1.90 1.31 4.50
CA ALA A 48 1.70 0.25 5.47
C ALA A 48 2.93 0.02 6.35
N THR A 49 2.72 -0.58 7.52
CA THR A 49 3.79 -1.31 8.22
C THR A 49 4.11 -2.61 7.46
N GLU A 50 5.28 -3.20 7.68
CA GLU A 50 5.68 -4.47 7.04
C GLU A 50 4.59 -5.55 7.16
N LYS A 51 4.12 -5.82 8.38
CA LYS A 51 3.03 -6.79 8.64
C LYS A 51 1.72 -6.46 7.92
N GLN A 52 1.41 -5.18 7.72
CA GLN A 52 0.21 -4.78 6.95
C GLN A 52 0.42 -4.98 5.45
N ALA A 53 1.61 -4.67 4.95
CA ALA A 53 1.97 -4.83 3.54
C ALA A 53 2.01 -6.32 3.15
N GLU A 54 2.64 -7.18 3.95
CA GLU A 54 2.62 -8.64 3.78
C GLU A 54 1.18 -9.17 3.72
N LYS A 55 0.34 -8.75 4.66
CA LYS A 55 -1.07 -9.16 4.70
C LYS A 55 -1.85 -8.67 3.48
N TYR A 56 -1.58 -7.45 3.01
CA TYR A 56 -2.20 -6.92 1.80
C TYR A 56 -1.80 -7.74 0.57
N VAL A 57 -0.51 -8.00 0.40
CA VAL A 57 0.00 -8.79 -0.74
C VAL A 57 -0.49 -10.23 -0.67
N ALA A 58 -0.59 -10.86 0.50
CA ALA A 58 -1.15 -12.20 0.62
C ALA A 58 -2.64 -12.29 0.23
N LEU A 59 -3.39 -11.20 0.39
CA LEU A 59 -4.83 -11.14 0.08
C LEU A 59 -5.12 -10.69 -1.35
N HIS A 60 -4.27 -9.83 -1.92
CA HIS A 60 -4.53 -9.11 -3.18
C HIS A 60 -3.41 -9.23 -4.21
N GLY A 61 -2.21 -9.62 -3.78
CA GLY A 61 -1.09 -9.93 -4.65
C GLY A 61 -1.40 -11.23 -5.38
N LYS A 62 -1.66 -11.13 -6.68
CA LYS A 62 -1.75 -12.31 -7.54
C LYS A 62 -0.39 -13.00 -7.54
N GLY A 63 -0.39 -14.30 -7.19
CA GLY A 63 0.69 -15.21 -7.59
C GLY A 63 0.71 -15.37 -9.10
#